data_AF-A0A1I1YET6-F1
#
_entry.id   AF-A0A1I1YET6-F1
#
_cell.length_a   1.000
_cell.length_b   1.000
_cell.length_c   1.000
_cell.angle_alpha   90.00
_cell.angle_beta   90.00
_cell.angle_gamma   90.00
#
_symmetry.space_group_name_H-M   'P 1'
#
loop_
_entity.id
_entity.type
_entity.pdbx_description
1 polymer ?
#
loop_
_entity_poly.entity_id
_entity_poly.type
_entity_poly.pdbx_seq_one_letter_code
_entity_poly.pdbx_strand_id
1 'polypeptide(L)'
;MGRLIAVLLFIAVLVPGVLLARAWGLAAGRRAVAGGGVELVEPTAEGMRTLRRQAVHGRRVRRLGLLAGIAGIVAGVIVLAEESIFLWVPILVVGLILGVLLAEATRPRPRWKTAEPARRPRRSEQISGWLLWTMRVVVLVQLAVTVALWQQEQLEDPVAVAALAAPGLAWLLAEVALLRILLRPMPADGADVPVDEALRTWTAHLVTASATVLALLPLGVLLLRAGIDPDGISEGYDFLPVGLVAGGFSALASGVAVAAFLITWLRPVRSSARALAG
;
A
#
# COMPACT_ATOMS: atom_id res chain seq x y z
N MET A 1 27.08 19.91 -20.30
CA MET A 1 25.60 19.81 -20.19
C MET A 1 25.11 18.38 -19.97
N GLY A 2 25.40 17.39 -20.84
CA GLY A 2 24.93 16.00 -20.63
C GLY A 2 25.30 15.36 -19.29
N ARG A 3 26.50 15.65 -18.75
CA ARG A 3 26.91 15.19 -17.41
C ARG A 3 26.08 15.79 -16.27
N LEU A 4 25.64 17.05 -16.38
CA LEU A 4 24.82 17.72 -15.37
C LEU A 4 23.40 17.15 -15.36
N ILE A 5 22.83 16.91 -16.55
CA ILE A 5 21.50 16.29 -16.70
C ILE A 5 21.51 14.87 -16.12
N ALA A 6 22.54 14.07 -16.43
CA ALA A 6 22.68 12.73 -15.86
C ALA A 6 22.77 12.74 -14.33
N VAL A 7 23.50 13.70 -13.74
CA VAL A 7 23.60 13.86 -12.29
C VAL A 7 22.26 14.30 -11.67
N LEU A 8 21.56 15.25 -12.28
CA LEU A 8 20.25 15.71 -11.80
C LEU A 8 19.21 14.59 -11.89
N LEU A 9 19.19 13.84 -12.99
CA LEU A 9 18.36 12.64 -13.14
C LEU A 9 18.67 11.60 -12.07
N PHE A 10 19.95 11.34 -11.83
CA PHE A 10 20.37 10.40 -10.80
C PHE A 10 19.89 10.82 -9.41
N ILE A 11 20.04 12.10 -9.06
CA ILE A 11 19.57 12.64 -7.77
C ILE A 11 18.05 12.58 -7.68
N ALA A 12 17.33 13.00 -8.72
CA ALA A 12 15.87 12.99 -8.78
C ALA A 12 15.28 11.57 -8.67
N VAL A 13 15.96 10.57 -9.24
CA VAL A 13 15.56 9.17 -9.14
C VAL A 13 15.88 8.60 -7.75
N LEU A 14 17.10 8.84 -7.26
CA LEU A 14 17.61 8.14 -6.09
C LEU A 14 17.08 8.70 -4.77
N VAL A 15 16.99 10.03 -4.63
CA VAL A 15 16.67 10.68 -3.35
C VAL A 15 15.27 10.29 -2.84
N PRO A 16 14.18 10.37 -3.64
CA PRO A 16 12.85 9.98 -3.17
C PRO A 16 12.80 8.52 -2.75
N GLY A 17 13.39 7.63 -3.55
CA GLY A 17 13.46 6.20 -3.26
C GLY A 17 14.20 5.90 -1.95
N VAL A 18 15.36 6.52 -1.74
CA VAL A 18 16.16 6.34 -0.51
C VAL A 18 15.43 6.88 0.72
N LEU A 19 14.82 8.06 0.63
CA LEU A 19 14.07 8.64 1.74
C LEU A 19 12.85 7.79 2.09
N LEU A 20 12.14 7.27 1.09
CA LEU A 20 11.00 6.39 1.29
C LEU A 20 11.45 5.04 1.89
N ALA A 21 12.50 4.43 1.35
CA ALA A 21 13.08 3.19 1.88
C ALA A 21 13.52 3.35 3.34
N ARG A 22 14.16 4.48 3.68
CA ARG A 22 14.54 4.80 5.06
C ARG A 22 13.31 4.92 5.96
N ALA A 23 12.27 5.62 5.53
CA ALA A 23 11.04 5.76 6.30
C ALA A 23 10.37 4.41 6.56
N TRP A 24 10.33 3.52 5.56
CA TRP A 24 9.82 2.16 5.72
C TRP A 24 10.73 1.24 6.55
N GLY A 25 12.05 1.45 6.51
CA GLY A 25 13.00 0.77 7.41
C GLY A 25 12.75 1.12 8.87
N LEU A 26 12.52 2.41 9.18
CA LEU A 26 12.15 2.84 10.54
C LEU A 26 10.79 2.27 10.97
N ALA A 27 9.84 2.16 10.04
CA ALA A 27 8.56 1.50 10.27
C ALA A 27 8.71 -0.01 10.57
N ALA A 28 9.65 -0.69 9.90
CA ALA A 28 9.97 -2.09 10.19
C ALA A 28 10.49 -2.29 11.63
N GLY A 29 11.22 -1.32 12.19
CA GLY A 29 11.60 -1.35 13.61
C GLY A 29 10.39 -1.34 14.55
N ARG A 30 9.37 -0.51 14.26
CA ARG A 30 8.12 -0.47 15.06
C ARG A 30 7.36 -1.79 15.02
N ARG A 31 7.42 -2.50 13.89
CA ARG A 31 6.86 -3.84 13.76
C ARG A 31 7.49 -4.83 14.71
N ALA A 32 8.83 -4.83 14.81
CA ALA A 32 9.56 -5.76 15.65
C ALA A 32 9.19 -5.54 17.12
N VAL A 33 9.04 -4.28 17.54
CA VAL A 33 8.59 -3.93 18.89
C VAL A 33 7.14 -4.38 19.12
N ALA A 34 6.23 -4.08 18.20
CA ALA A 34 4.83 -4.45 18.33
C ALA A 34 4.60 -5.97 18.30
N GLY A 35 5.36 -6.70 17.47
CA GLY A 35 5.38 -8.16 17.44
C GLY A 35 5.94 -8.75 18.73
N GLY A 36 7.08 -8.21 19.20
CA GLY A 36 7.70 -8.61 20.46
C GLY A 36 6.76 -8.41 21.65
N GLY A 37 6.01 -7.30 21.70
CA GLY A 37 5.03 -7.07 22.76
C GLY A 37 3.90 -8.11 22.83
N VAL A 38 3.53 -8.72 21.69
CA VAL A 38 2.55 -9.81 21.62
C VAL A 38 3.15 -11.17 21.99
N GLU A 39 4.47 -11.33 21.85
CA GLU A 39 5.18 -12.55 22.25
C GLU A 39 5.56 -12.54 23.74
N LEU A 40 5.82 -11.36 24.30
CA LEU A 40 6.21 -11.17 25.71
C LEU A 40 5.03 -11.23 26.69
N VAL A 41 3.80 -11.00 26.21
CA VAL A 41 2.59 -11.05 27.03
C VAL A 41 1.67 -12.13 26.47
N GLU A 42 1.43 -13.19 27.27
CA GLU A 42 0.52 -14.26 26.86
C GLU A 42 -0.90 -13.69 26.66
N PRO A 43 -1.46 -13.77 25.44
CA PRO A 43 -2.78 -13.22 25.18
C PRO A 43 -3.84 -13.98 25.96
N THR A 44 -4.87 -13.27 26.43
CA THR A 44 -6.00 -13.94 27.08
C THR A 44 -6.71 -14.90 26.11
N ALA A 45 -7.53 -15.82 26.64
CA ALA A 45 -8.35 -16.69 25.80
C ALA A 45 -9.26 -15.91 24.84
N GLU A 46 -9.72 -14.72 25.23
CA GLU A 46 -10.49 -13.82 24.38
C GLU A 46 -9.64 -13.20 23.27
N GLY A 47 -8.43 -12.75 23.60
CA GLY A 47 -7.42 -12.27 22.64
C GLY A 47 -7.06 -13.31 21.59
N MET A 48 -6.81 -14.55 22.02
CA MET A 48 -6.53 -15.68 21.13
C MET A 48 -7.69 -16.00 20.18
N ARG A 49 -8.94 -16.00 20.68
CA ARG A 49 -10.13 -16.19 19.83
C ARG A 49 -10.27 -15.06 18.80
N THR A 50 -9.98 -13.83 19.19
CA THR A 50 -10.03 -12.66 18.31
C THR A 50 -8.98 -12.76 17.20
N LEU A 51 -7.72 -13.06 17.55
CA LEU A 51 -6.65 -13.27 16.57
C LEU A 51 -7.00 -14.39 15.58
N ARG A 52 -7.53 -15.51 16.06
CA ARG A 52 -7.95 -16.63 15.20
C ARG A 52 -9.08 -16.22 14.26
N ARG A 53 -10.09 -15.51 14.76
CA ARG A 53 -11.24 -15.02 13.95
C ARG A 53 -10.77 -14.07 12.86
N GLN A 54 -9.90 -13.12 13.20
CA GLN A 54 -9.33 -12.17 12.23
C GLN A 54 -8.45 -12.87 11.20
N ALA A 55 -7.64 -13.85 11.61
CA ALA A 55 -6.82 -14.63 10.68
C ALA A 55 -7.66 -15.46 9.70
N VAL A 56 -8.77 -16.06 10.15
CA VAL A 56 -9.72 -16.78 9.26
C VAL A 56 -10.40 -15.82 8.30
N HIS A 57 -10.91 -14.69 8.79
CA HIS A 57 -11.52 -13.64 7.96
C HIS A 57 -10.55 -13.12 6.91
N GLY A 58 -9.33 -12.75 7.32
CA GLY A 58 -8.30 -12.25 6.43
C GLY A 58 -7.94 -13.25 5.33
N ARG A 59 -7.83 -14.54 5.65
CA ARG A 59 -7.62 -15.59 4.63
C ARG A 59 -8.77 -15.69 3.64
N ARG A 60 -10.01 -15.64 4.11
CA ARG A 60 -11.20 -15.73 3.23
C ARG A 60 -11.27 -14.53 2.28
N VAL A 61 -11.11 -13.32 2.79
CA VAL A 61 -11.20 -12.10 1.97
C VAL A 61 -10.02 -11.98 1.00
N ARG A 62 -8.80 -12.35 1.42
CA ARG A 62 -7.64 -12.39 0.51
C ARG A 62 -7.82 -13.41 -0.63
N ARG A 63 -8.50 -14.53 -0.38
CA ARG A 63 -8.87 -15.48 -1.45
C ARG A 63 -9.86 -14.86 -2.44
N LEU A 64 -10.81 -14.04 -1.98
CA LEU A 64 -11.69 -13.30 -2.89
C LEU A 64 -10.88 -12.35 -3.78
N GLY A 65 -9.87 -11.67 -3.22
CA GLY A 65 -8.95 -10.84 -4.02
C GLY A 65 -8.16 -11.64 -5.06
N LEU A 66 -7.68 -12.83 -4.69
CA LEU A 66 -7.04 -13.75 -5.64
C LEU A 66 -8.01 -14.17 -6.76
N LEU A 67 -9.24 -14.56 -6.41
CA LEU A 67 -10.26 -14.95 -7.39
C LEU A 67 -10.63 -13.80 -8.31
N ALA A 68 -10.73 -12.57 -7.78
CA ALA A 68 -10.97 -11.37 -8.56
C ALA A 68 -9.81 -11.09 -9.53
N GLY A 69 -8.55 -11.29 -9.10
CA GLY A 69 -7.38 -11.21 -9.97
C GLY A 69 -7.43 -12.23 -11.09
N ILE A 70 -7.75 -13.50 -10.79
CA ILE A 70 -7.90 -14.56 -11.80
C ILE A 70 -9.04 -14.23 -12.77
N ALA A 71 -10.19 -13.77 -12.27
CA ALA A 71 -11.30 -13.35 -13.12
C ALA A 71 -10.92 -12.18 -14.04
N GLY A 72 -10.13 -11.22 -13.54
CA GLY A 72 -9.56 -10.14 -14.35
C GLY A 72 -8.63 -10.64 -15.45
N ILE A 73 -7.80 -11.66 -15.18
CA ILE A 73 -6.96 -12.30 -16.21
C ILE A 73 -7.84 -12.94 -17.28
N VAL A 74 -8.85 -13.71 -16.89
CA VAL A 74 -9.76 -14.38 -17.84
C VAL A 74 -10.48 -13.34 -18.71
N ALA A 75 -10.99 -12.26 -18.12
CA ALA A 75 -11.58 -11.16 -18.86
C ALA A 75 -10.58 -10.50 -19.81
N GLY A 76 -9.33 -10.28 -19.37
CA GLY A 76 -8.25 -9.77 -20.19
C GLY A 76 -7.93 -10.66 -21.39
N VAL A 77 -7.89 -11.98 -21.20
CA VAL A 77 -7.70 -12.96 -22.30
C VAL A 77 -8.85 -12.90 -23.30
N ILE A 78 -10.10 -12.75 -22.84
CA ILE A 78 -11.28 -12.67 -23.71
C ILE A 78 -11.23 -11.41 -24.59
N VAL A 79 -10.79 -10.27 -24.02
CA VAL A 79 -10.82 -8.97 -24.70
C VAL A 79 -9.57 -8.74 -25.56
N LEU A 80 -8.39 -9.14 -25.07
CA LEU A 80 -7.08 -8.79 -25.67
C LEU A 80 -6.34 -10.01 -26.24
N ALA A 81 -6.92 -11.22 -26.13
CA ALA A 81 -6.32 -12.47 -26.60
C ALA A 81 -4.85 -12.64 -26.14
N GLU A 82 -3.92 -12.83 -27.07
CA GLU A 82 -2.50 -13.08 -26.80
C GLU A 82 -1.79 -11.87 -26.17
N GLU A 83 -2.24 -10.65 -26.47
CA GLU A 83 -1.66 -9.41 -25.93
C GLU A 83 -1.88 -9.29 -24.42
N SER A 84 -2.85 -10.01 -23.87
CA SER A 84 -3.16 -10.01 -22.45
C SER A 84 -2.01 -10.56 -21.58
N ILE A 85 -1.08 -11.36 -22.12
CA ILE A 85 -0.09 -12.10 -21.33
C ILE A 85 0.77 -11.20 -20.44
N PHE A 86 1.08 -9.99 -20.92
CA PHE A 86 1.87 -8.99 -20.18
C PHE A 86 1.08 -8.34 -19.03
N LEU A 87 -0.25 -8.41 -19.06
CA LEU A 87 -1.14 -7.86 -18.03
C LEU A 87 -1.48 -8.86 -16.93
N TRP A 88 -1.18 -10.14 -17.10
CA TRP A 88 -1.59 -11.17 -16.14
C TRP A 88 -1.03 -10.92 -14.74
N VAL A 89 0.28 -10.67 -14.66
CA VAL A 89 0.95 -10.40 -13.37
C VAL A 89 0.44 -9.10 -12.74
N PRO A 90 0.39 -7.96 -13.45
CA PRO A 90 -0.22 -6.73 -12.92
C PRO A 90 -1.64 -6.92 -12.40
N ILE A 91 -2.53 -7.56 -13.16
CA ILE A 91 -3.92 -7.79 -12.78
C ILE A 91 -4.00 -8.65 -11.50
N LEU A 92 -3.20 -9.71 -11.43
CA LEU A 92 -3.13 -10.57 -10.25
C LEU A 92 -2.65 -9.81 -9.01
N VAL A 93 -1.59 -9.01 -9.16
CA VAL A 93 -1.04 -8.19 -8.08
C VAL A 93 -2.07 -7.18 -7.58
N VAL A 94 -2.79 -6.51 -8.48
CA VAL A 94 -3.88 -5.59 -8.14
C VAL A 94 -4.97 -6.32 -7.34
N GLY A 95 -5.46 -7.46 -7.84
CA GLY A 95 -6.46 -8.27 -7.15
C GLY A 95 -6.03 -8.72 -5.75
N LEU A 96 -4.77 -9.16 -5.60
CA LEU A 96 -4.21 -9.56 -4.31
C LEU A 96 -4.11 -8.39 -3.33
N ILE A 97 -3.60 -7.24 -3.76
CA ILE A 97 -3.46 -6.06 -2.89
C ILE A 97 -4.83 -5.49 -2.51
N LEU A 98 -5.78 -5.43 -3.45
CA LEU A 98 -7.16 -5.03 -3.14
C LEU A 98 -7.84 -6.01 -2.17
N GLY A 99 -7.58 -7.31 -2.30
CA GLY A 99 -8.03 -8.31 -1.33
C GLY A 99 -7.46 -8.11 0.08
N VAL A 100 -6.19 -7.69 0.17
CA VAL A 100 -5.56 -7.32 1.44
C VAL A 100 -6.23 -6.08 2.03
N LEU A 101 -6.39 -5.01 1.23
CA LEU A 101 -7.04 -3.78 1.64
C LEU A 101 -8.48 -4.00 2.09
N LEU A 102 -9.24 -4.79 1.35
CA LEU A 102 -10.62 -5.15 1.68
C LEU A 102 -10.67 -5.95 2.99
N ALA A 103 -9.73 -6.89 3.21
CA ALA A 103 -9.66 -7.66 4.45
C ALA A 103 -9.42 -6.76 5.66
N GLU A 104 -8.58 -5.74 5.51
CA GLU A 104 -8.31 -4.76 6.57
C GLU A 104 -9.48 -3.79 6.78
N ALA A 105 -10.04 -3.26 5.69
CA ALA A 105 -11.19 -2.37 5.71
C ALA A 105 -12.45 -3.05 6.28
N THR A 106 -12.54 -4.39 6.23
CA THR A 106 -13.67 -5.18 6.77
C THR A 106 -13.32 -5.96 8.04
N ARG A 107 -12.12 -5.79 8.60
CA ARG A 107 -11.60 -6.60 9.72
C ARG A 107 -12.58 -6.62 10.92
N PRO A 108 -12.96 -7.82 11.44
CA PRO A 108 -13.86 -7.92 12.59
C PRO A 108 -13.37 -7.13 13.81
N ARG A 109 -14.29 -6.40 14.44
CA ARG A 109 -13.97 -5.58 15.63
C ARG A 109 -13.71 -6.49 16.85
N PRO A 110 -12.61 -6.29 17.58
CA PRO A 110 -12.41 -6.87 18.91
C PRO A 110 -13.50 -6.40 19.88
N ARG A 111 -13.84 -7.22 20.89
CA ARG A 111 -14.88 -6.93 21.89
C ARG A 111 -14.31 -6.79 23.31
N TRP A 112 -13.17 -6.13 23.44
CA TRP A 112 -12.54 -5.95 24.76
C TRP A 112 -13.32 -4.97 25.64
N LYS A 113 -13.11 -5.10 26.95
CA LYS A 113 -13.46 -4.06 27.92
C LYS A 113 -12.68 -2.79 27.59
N THR A 114 -13.36 -1.65 27.53
CA THR A 114 -12.77 -0.35 27.17
C THR A 114 -12.31 0.41 28.41
N ALA A 115 -11.27 1.23 28.26
CA ALA A 115 -10.83 2.13 29.34
C ALA A 115 -11.95 3.11 29.74
N GLU A 116 -12.04 3.41 31.04
CA GLU A 116 -12.93 4.43 31.60
C GLU A 116 -12.09 5.50 32.31
N PRO A 117 -12.10 6.77 31.86
CA PRO A 117 -12.80 7.29 30.68
C PRO A 117 -12.22 6.78 29.35
N ALA A 118 -13.05 6.76 28.30
CA ALA A 118 -12.66 6.25 26.98
C ALA A 118 -11.49 7.03 26.38
N ARG A 119 -10.31 6.41 26.32
CA ARG A 119 -9.13 6.97 25.65
C ARG A 119 -9.14 6.61 24.16
N ARG A 120 -8.73 7.55 23.31
CA ARG A 120 -8.53 7.32 21.88
C ARG A 120 -7.03 7.19 21.58
N PRO A 121 -6.62 6.29 20.67
CA PRO A 121 -5.22 6.19 20.28
C PRO A 121 -4.79 7.43 19.49
N ARG A 122 -3.52 7.84 19.62
CA ARG A 122 -2.98 8.92 18.78
C ARG A 122 -2.48 8.36 17.46
N ARG A 123 -2.75 9.05 16.35
CA ARG A 123 -2.28 8.64 15.00
C ARG A 123 -0.77 8.43 14.94
N SER A 124 -0.01 9.30 15.60
CA SER A 124 1.45 9.30 15.65
C SER A 124 2.07 8.05 16.31
N GLU A 125 1.30 7.37 17.17
CA GLU A 125 1.71 6.12 17.82
C GLU A 125 1.63 4.95 16.82
N GLN A 126 0.62 4.95 15.95
CA GLN A 126 0.34 3.83 15.05
C GLN A 126 1.16 3.85 13.75
N ILE A 127 1.37 5.04 13.17
CA ILE A 127 2.10 5.20 11.91
C ILE A 127 2.70 6.61 11.82
N SER A 128 3.83 6.71 11.12
CA SER A 128 4.43 8.00 10.82
C SER A 128 3.48 8.87 10.00
N GLY A 129 3.24 10.11 10.47
CA GLY A 129 2.45 11.09 9.73
C GLY A 129 3.01 11.38 8.34
N TRP A 130 4.33 11.27 8.16
CA TRP A 130 5.01 11.38 6.87
C TRP A 130 4.53 10.31 5.89
N LEU A 131 4.54 9.03 6.28
CA LEU A 131 4.11 7.92 5.41
C LEU A 131 2.65 8.05 4.98
N LEU A 132 1.78 8.49 5.90
CA LEU A 132 0.38 8.75 5.58
C LEU A 132 0.21 9.87 4.55
N TRP A 133 0.91 10.99 4.73
CA TRP A 133 0.85 12.10 3.80
C TRP A 133 1.45 11.73 2.43
N THR A 134 2.60 11.04 2.41
CA THR A 134 3.20 10.55 1.17
C THR A 134 2.23 9.66 0.40
N MET A 135 1.56 8.71 1.06
CA MET A 135 0.55 7.85 0.41
C MET A 135 -0.55 8.69 -0.25
N ARG A 136 -1.13 9.65 0.47
CA ARG A 136 -2.21 10.51 -0.03
C ARG A 136 -1.77 11.37 -1.21
N VAL A 137 -0.61 12.02 -1.10
CA VAL A 137 -0.06 12.87 -2.17
C VAL A 137 0.20 12.04 -3.41
N VAL A 138 0.83 10.87 -3.27
CA VAL A 138 1.13 9.99 -4.39
C VAL A 138 -0.16 9.53 -5.09
N VAL A 139 -1.19 9.13 -4.35
CA VAL A 139 -2.48 8.77 -4.95
C VAL A 139 -3.08 9.97 -5.69
N LEU A 140 -3.11 11.14 -5.08
CA LEU A 140 -3.66 12.35 -5.72
C LEU A 140 -2.92 12.72 -7.00
N VAL A 141 -1.58 12.68 -6.98
CA VAL A 141 -0.74 12.91 -8.16
C VAL A 141 -1.03 11.86 -9.23
N GLN A 142 -1.13 10.58 -8.85
CA GLN A 142 -1.48 9.52 -9.78
C GLN A 142 -2.82 9.75 -10.47
N LEU A 143 -3.86 10.09 -9.70
CA LEU A 143 -5.18 10.36 -10.26
C LEU A 143 -5.15 11.60 -11.16
N ALA A 144 -4.47 12.67 -10.75
CA ALA A 144 -4.37 13.90 -11.54
C ALA A 144 -3.62 13.68 -12.87
N VAL A 145 -2.49 12.96 -12.85
CA VAL A 145 -1.74 12.60 -14.07
C VAL A 145 -2.60 11.73 -14.98
N THR A 146 -3.32 10.75 -14.43
CA THR A 146 -4.22 9.90 -15.23
C THR A 146 -5.32 10.72 -15.91
N VAL A 147 -5.98 11.62 -15.17
CA VAL A 147 -7.02 12.51 -15.75
C VAL A 147 -6.44 13.43 -16.81
N ALA A 148 -5.26 14.01 -16.57
CA ALA A 148 -4.62 14.91 -17.52
C ALA A 148 -4.30 14.19 -18.85
N LEU A 149 -3.71 12.99 -18.79
CA LEU A 149 -3.39 12.21 -19.99
C LEU A 149 -4.65 11.71 -20.70
N TRP A 150 -5.70 11.36 -19.96
CA TRP A 150 -6.98 10.96 -20.53
C TRP A 150 -7.67 12.11 -21.27
N GLN A 151 -7.68 13.31 -20.67
CA GLN A 151 -8.23 14.52 -21.31
C GLN A 151 -7.45 14.95 -22.57
N GLN A 152 -6.18 14.57 -22.66
CA GLN A 152 -5.33 14.81 -23.82
C GLN A 152 -5.40 13.67 -24.86
N GLU A 153 -6.33 12.72 -24.70
CA GLU A 153 -6.52 11.56 -25.58
C GLU A 153 -5.26 10.67 -25.70
N GLN A 154 -4.33 10.76 -24.73
CA GLN A 154 -3.11 9.95 -24.69
C GLN A 154 -3.30 8.57 -24.05
N LEU A 155 -4.47 8.34 -23.44
CA LEU A 155 -4.90 7.08 -22.85
C LEU A 155 -6.24 6.67 -23.44
N GLU A 156 -6.33 5.41 -23.86
CA GLU A 156 -7.60 4.80 -24.22
C GLU A 156 -8.52 4.71 -22.99
N ASP A 157 -9.82 4.83 -23.20
CA ASP A 157 -10.83 4.83 -22.12
C ASP A 157 -10.68 3.64 -21.14
N PRO A 158 -10.50 2.38 -21.59
CA PRO A 158 -10.37 1.26 -20.65
C PRO A 158 -9.12 1.38 -19.76
N VAL A 159 -8.03 1.90 -20.31
CA VAL A 159 -6.76 2.10 -19.58
C VAL A 159 -6.90 3.23 -18.57
N ALA A 160 -7.50 4.35 -18.97
CA ALA A 160 -7.75 5.48 -18.07
C ALA A 160 -8.66 5.07 -16.91
N VAL A 161 -9.76 4.35 -17.19
CA VAL A 161 -10.68 3.83 -16.17
C VAL A 161 -9.95 2.90 -15.21
N ALA A 162 -9.13 1.95 -15.70
CA ALA A 162 -8.36 1.05 -14.85
C ALA A 162 -7.33 1.80 -13.98
N ALA A 163 -6.62 2.77 -14.57
CA ALA A 163 -5.60 3.58 -13.91
C ALA A 163 -6.19 4.56 -12.86
N LEU A 164 -7.48 4.89 -12.94
CA LEU A 164 -8.22 5.64 -11.91
C LEU A 164 -8.83 4.71 -10.85
N ALA A 165 -9.50 3.64 -11.30
CA ALA A 165 -10.27 2.77 -10.42
C ALA A 165 -9.38 2.01 -9.44
N ALA A 166 -8.26 1.44 -9.88
CA ALA A 166 -7.42 0.63 -9.01
C ALA A 166 -6.77 1.46 -7.87
N PRO A 167 -6.10 2.61 -8.13
CA PRO A 167 -5.57 3.46 -7.06
C PRO A 167 -6.67 4.12 -6.22
N GLY A 168 -7.77 4.54 -6.86
CA GLY A 168 -8.91 5.17 -6.17
C GLY A 168 -9.58 4.24 -5.17
N LEU A 169 -9.93 3.00 -5.59
CA LEU A 169 -10.47 1.99 -4.70
C LEU A 169 -9.49 1.62 -3.59
N ALA A 170 -8.20 1.50 -3.92
CA ALA A 170 -7.17 1.20 -2.94
C ALA A 170 -7.09 2.29 -1.85
N TRP A 171 -7.13 3.56 -2.26
CA TRP A 171 -7.11 4.68 -1.34
C TRP A 171 -8.35 4.73 -0.46
N LEU A 172 -9.54 4.54 -1.02
CA LEU A 172 -10.79 4.49 -0.25
C LEU A 172 -10.77 3.37 0.80
N LEU A 173 -10.37 2.16 0.42
CA LEU A 173 -10.27 1.03 1.35
C LEU A 173 -9.22 1.31 2.45
N ALA A 174 -8.09 1.92 2.09
CA ALA A 174 -7.07 2.30 3.06
C ALA A 174 -7.57 3.34 4.06
N GLU A 175 -8.24 4.41 3.60
CA GLU A 175 -8.82 5.43 4.48
C GLU A 175 -9.92 4.85 5.37
N VAL A 176 -10.77 3.95 4.86
CA VAL A 176 -11.77 3.25 5.68
C VAL A 176 -11.09 2.43 6.78
N ALA A 177 -10.05 1.67 6.46
CA ALA A 177 -9.30 0.90 7.45
C ALA A 177 -8.64 1.80 8.51
N LEU A 178 -8.01 2.90 8.09
CA LEU A 178 -7.38 3.89 8.97
C LEU A 178 -8.41 4.56 9.89
N LEU A 179 -9.56 4.99 9.36
CA LEU A 179 -10.63 5.57 10.16
C LEU A 179 -11.16 4.56 11.19
N ARG A 180 -11.36 3.30 10.80
CA ARG A 180 -11.82 2.24 11.71
C ARG A 180 -10.88 2.02 12.89
N ILE A 181 -9.56 2.03 12.68
CA ILE A 181 -8.59 1.85 13.76
C ILE A 181 -8.40 3.09 14.63
N LEU A 182 -8.85 4.26 14.20
CA LEU A 182 -8.77 5.50 14.99
C LEU A 182 -10.02 5.76 15.80
N LEU A 183 -11.17 5.41 15.24
CA LEU A 183 -12.46 5.59 15.91
C LEU A 183 -12.72 4.53 16.99
N ARG A 184 -11.97 3.41 17.01
CA ARG A 184 -12.10 2.39 18.04
C ARG A 184 -11.45 2.87 19.36
N PRO A 185 -12.18 2.88 20.50
CA PRO A 185 -11.62 3.19 21.82
C PRO A 185 -10.46 2.26 22.22
N MET A 186 -9.62 2.71 23.15
CA MET A 186 -8.56 1.87 23.73
C MET A 186 -9.16 0.82 24.68
N PRO A 187 -8.60 -0.40 24.70
CA PRO A 187 -8.89 -1.39 25.74
C PRO A 187 -8.54 -0.85 27.14
N ALA A 188 -9.22 -1.35 28.16
CA ALA A 188 -8.90 -1.07 29.56
C ALA A 188 -7.53 -1.63 29.95
N ASP A 189 -6.85 -1.02 30.92
CA ASP A 189 -5.58 -1.51 31.44
C ASP A 189 -5.73 -2.95 31.94
N GLY A 190 -4.83 -3.84 31.51
CA GLY A 190 -4.88 -5.28 31.80
C GLY A 190 -5.71 -6.14 30.82
N ALA A 191 -6.42 -5.54 29.86
CA ALA A 191 -6.93 -6.27 28.69
C ALA A 191 -5.79 -6.57 27.69
N ASP A 192 -6.10 -7.20 26.55
CA ASP A 192 -5.14 -7.49 25.47
C ASP A 192 -4.65 -6.22 24.72
N VAL A 193 -4.20 -5.19 25.45
CA VAL A 193 -3.67 -3.92 24.95
C VAL A 193 -2.48 -4.13 24.00
N PRO A 194 -1.47 -4.98 24.31
CA PRO A 194 -0.36 -5.21 23.37
C PRO A 194 -0.84 -5.80 22.04
N VAL A 195 -1.84 -6.70 22.09
CA VAL A 195 -2.45 -7.28 20.90
C VAL A 195 -3.20 -6.21 20.10
N ASP A 196 -3.90 -5.31 20.78
CA ASP A 196 -4.58 -4.20 20.13
C ASP A 196 -3.64 -3.28 19.36
N GLU A 197 -2.62 -2.79 20.04
CA GLU A 197 -1.65 -1.86 19.49
C GLU A 197 -0.91 -2.47 18.31
N ALA A 198 -0.53 -3.76 18.43
CA ALA A 198 0.06 -4.51 17.33
C ALA A 198 -0.90 -4.60 16.14
N LEU A 199 -2.18 -4.94 16.35
CA LEU A 199 -3.16 -5.02 15.26
C LEU A 199 -3.41 -3.68 14.58
N ARG A 200 -3.46 -2.56 15.33
CA ARG A 200 -3.63 -1.22 14.77
C ARG A 200 -2.41 -0.80 13.95
N THR A 201 -1.23 -0.95 14.53
CA THR A 201 0.05 -0.66 13.85
C THR A 201 0.20 -1.47 12.58
N TRP A 202 -0.16 -2.77 12.63
CA TRP A 202 -0.13 -3.63 11.46
C TRP A 202 -1.07 -3.16 10.36
N THR A 203 -2.31 -2.83 10.73
CA THR A 203 -3.33 -2.36 9.79
C THR A 203 -2.85 -1.08 9.12
N ALA A 204 -2.39 -0.10 9.90
CA ALA A 204 -1.95 1.19 9.38
C ALA A 204 -0.83 1.04 8.34
N HIS A 205 0.23 0.31 8.67
CA HIS A 205 1.35 0.11 7.74
C HIS A 205 0.96 -0.69 6.51
N LEU A 206 0.14 -1.74 6.67
CA LEU A 206 -0.25 -2.60 5.57
C LEU A 206 -1.10 -1.84 4.54
N VAL A 207 -2.09 -1.07 4.99
CA VAL A 207 -2.97 -0.34 4.08
C VAL A 207 -2.27 0.86 3.45
N THR A 208 -1.42 1.57 4.19
CA THR A 208 -0.61 2.67 3.65
C THR A 208 0.41 2.19 2.61
N ALA A 209 1.08 1.07 2.85
CA ALA A 209 2.00 0.47 1.87
C ALA A 209 1.24 0.02 0.62
N SER A 210 0.12 -0.67 0.81
CA SER A 210 -0.71 -1.21 -0.28
C SER A 210 -1.22 -0.11 -1.22
N ALA A 211 -1.79 0.96 -0.65
CA ALA A 211 -2.27 2.11 -1.44
C ALA A 211 -1.10 2.85 -2.14
N THR A 212 0.03 3.01 -1.44
CA THR A 212 1.24 3.62 -2.04
C THR A 212 1.76 2.83 -3.23
N VAL A 213 1.85 1.49 -3.14
CA VAL A 213 2.31 0.63 -4.25
C VAL A 213 1.36 0.71 -5.43
N LEU A 214 0.04 0.61 -5.18
CA LEU A 214 -0.97 0.70 -6.23
C LEU A 214 -1.06 2.07 -6.89
N ALA A 215 -0.48 3.12 -6.31
CA ALA A 215 -0.39 4.42 -6.93
C ALA A 215 0.98 4.69 -7.60
N LEU A 216 2.09 4.32 -6.96
CA LEU A 216 3.44 4.56 -7.48
C LEU A 216 3.75 3.79 -8.77
N LEU A 217 3.34 2.52 -8.84
CA LEU A 217 3.64 1.69 -10.01
C LEU A 217 2.95 2.22 -11.28
N PRO A 218 1.62 2.46 -11.30
CA PRO A 218 1.00 3.03 -12.49
C PRO A 218 1.44 4.48 -12.74
N LEU A 219 1.72 5.28 -11.71
CA LEU A 219 2.31 6.61 -11.89
C LEU A 219 3.63 6.55 -12.64
N GLY A 220 4.49 5.62 -12.25
CA GLY A 220 5.76 5.39 -12.94
C GLY A 220 5.57 5.11 -14.43
N VAL A 221 4.63 4.23 -14.77
CA VAL A 221 4.31 3.89 -16.17
C VAL A 221 3.74 5.10 -16.92
N LEU A 222 2.79 5.84 -16.32
CA LEU A 222 2.17 7.00 -16.96
C LEU A 222 3.18 8.12 -17.22
N LEU A 223 4.07 8.41 -16.26
CA LEU A 223 5.12 9.41 -16.43
C LEU A 223 6.14 8.99 -17.49
N LEU A 224 6.52 7.71 -17.54
CA LEU A 224 7.39 7.20 -18.59
C LEU A 224 6.72 7.31 -19.98
N ARG A 225 5.44 6.96 -20.09
CA ARG A 225 4.69 7.12 -21.34
C ARG A 225 4.64 8.57 -21.78
N ALA A 226 4.30 9.49 -20.87
CA ALA A 226 4.23 10.92 -21.17
C ALA A 226 5.60 11.54 -21.50
N GLY A 227 6.68 10.99 -20.94
CA GLY A 227 8.04 11.46 -21.19
C GLY A 227 8.73 10.83 -22.40
N ILE A 228 8.22 9.70 -22.90
CA ILE A 228 8.74 8.98 -24.07
C ILE A 228 7.68 9.13 -25.19
N ASP A 229 7.70 10.29 -25.86
CA ASP A 229 6.88 10.53 -27.04
C ASP A 229 7.62 10.00 -28.29
N PRO A 230 7.07 8.98 -29.00
CA PRO A 230 7.69 8.47 -30.22
C PRO A 230 7.54 9.40 -31.43
N ASP A 231 6.57 10.33 -31.42
CA ASP A 231 6.22 11.18 -32.56
C ASP A 231 6.64 12.65 -32.35
N GLY A 232 7.03 13.02 -31.14
CA GLY A 232 7.43 14.37 -30.75
C GLY A 232 8.78 14.80 -31.29
N ILE A 233 8.80 15.68 -32.29
CA ILE A 233 10.02 16.41 -32.69
C ILE A 233 10.27 17.49 -31.64
N SER A 234 11.16 17.24 -30.68
CA SER A 234 11.57 18.28 -29.72
C SER A 234 12.47 19.30 -30.42
N GLU A 235 11.92 20.42 -30.87
CA GLU A 235 12.71 21.58 -31.30
C GLU A 235 13.25 22.32 -30.08
N GLY A 236 14.49 21.99 -29.66
CA GLY A 236 15.22 22.73 -28.60
C GLY A 236 15.54 21.93 -27.32
N TYR A 237 15.93 22.64 -26.26
CA TYR A 237 16.18 22.08 -24.92
C TYR A 237 14.86 22.00 -24.13
N ASP A 238 14.12 20.91 -24.27
CA ASP A 238 12.94 20.66 -23.43
C ASP A 238 13.30 19.79 -22.21
N PHE A 239 13.12 20.34 -21.01
CA PHE A 239 13.40 19.65 -19.74
C PHE A 239 12.21 18.83 -19.24
N LEU A 240 11.00 19.05 -19.78
CA LEU A 240 9.80 18.36 -19.32
C LEU A 240 9.85 16.85 -19.59
N PRO A 241 10.15 16.36 -20.82
CA PRO A 241 10.27 14.92 -21.08
C PRO A 241 11.31 14.25 -20.17
N VAL A 242 12.45 14.92 -19.99
CA VAL A 242 13.54 14.46 -19.11
C VAL A 242 13.05 14.33 -17.66
N GLY A 243 12.32 15.33 -17.16
CA GLY A 243 11.75 15.31 -15.80
C GLY A 243 10.69 14.22 -15.63
N LEU A 244 9.82 14.00 -16.62
CA LEU A 244 8.81 12.95 -16.62
C LEU A 244 9.45 11.56 -16.62
N VAL A 245 10.47 11.33 -17.44
CA VAL A 245 11.22 10.07 -17.44
C VAL A 245 11.90 9.81 -16.09
N ALA A 246 12.56 10.83 -15.52
CA ALA A 246 13.17 10.76 -14.19
C ALA A 246 12.15 10.41 -13.11
N GLY A 247 11.03 11.13 -13.10
CA GLY A 247 9.93 10.94 -12.17
C GLY A 247 9.33 9.54 -12.31
N GLY A 248 9.17 9.07 -13.55
CA GLY A 248 8.69 7.73 -13.87
C GLY A 248 9.56 6.63 -13.28
N PHE A 249 10.87 6.66 -13.54
CA PHE A 249 11.82 5.72 -12.93
C PHE A 249 11.86 5.82 -11.41
N SER A 250 11.82 7.04 -10.85
CA SER A 250 11.79 7.27 -9.41
C SER A 250 10.55 6.63 -8.76
N ALA A 251 9.38 6.81 -9.38
CA ALA A 251 8.12 6.25 -8.91
C ALA A 251 8.13 4.72 -8.98
N LEU A 252 8.62 4.13 -10.07
CA LEU A 252 8.77 2.67 -10.19
C LEU A 252 9.72 2.11 -9.13
N ALA A 253 10.92 2.67 -9.00
CA ALA A 253 11.92 2.23 -8.02
C ALA A 253 11.38 2.33 -6.59
N SER A 254 10.71 3.44 -6.27
CA SER A 254 10.04 3.65 -4.99
C SER A 254 8.91 2.64 -4.77
N GLY A 255 8.08 2.39 -5.80
CA GLY A 255 6.99 1.43 -5.74
C GLY A 255 7.48 0.01 -5.46
N VAL A 256 8.55 -0.42 -6.14
CA VAL A 256 9.20 -1.72 -5.92
C VAL A 256 9.78 -1.81 -4.51
N ALA A 257 10.45 -0.75 -4.03
CA ALA A 257 10.98 -0.72 -2.67
C ALA A 257 9.87 -0.89 -1.63
N VAL A 258 8.77 -0.16 -1.74
CA VAL A 258 7.61 -0.30 -0.84
C VAL A 258 6.96 -1.68 -0.98
N ALA A 259 6.90 -2.25 -2.19
CA ALA A 259 6.37 -3.60 -2.40
C ALA A 259 7.20 -4.67 -1.70
N ALA A 260 8.53 -4.57 -1.72
CA ALA A 260 9.41 -5.46 -0.97
C ALA A 260 9.14 -5.39 0.53
N PHE A 261 8.94 -4.18 1.07
CA PHE A 261 8.48 -4.02 2.45
C PHE A 261 7.11 -4.68 2.64
N LEU A 262 6.12 -4.38 1.81
CA LEU A 262 4.75 -4.92 1.90
C LEU A 262 4.74 -6.45 2.04
N ILE A 263 5.55 -7.16 1.25
CA ILE A 263 5.66 -8.63 1.29
C ILE A 263 6.01 -9.12 2.70
N THR A 264 6.95 -8.46 3.38
CA THR A 264 7.29 -8.83 4.76
C THR A 264 6.10 -8.64 5.70
N TRP A 265 5.22 -7.65 5.46
CA TRP A 265 4.04 -7.29 6.27
C TRP A 265 2.77 -8.08 5.95
N LEU A 266 2.76 -8.89 4.89
CA LEU A 266 1.62 -9.76 4.59
C LEU A 266 1.46 -10.91 5.60
N ARG A 267 2.53 -11.28 6.32
CA ARG A 267 2.46 -12.30 7.39
C ARG A 267 1.55 -11.78 8.52
N PRO A 268 0.56 -12.56 8.99
CA PRO A 268 -0.31 -12.10 10.07
C PRO A 268 0.45 -12.05 11.40
N VAL A 269 -0.02 -11.21 12.33
CA VAL A 269 0.40 -11.22 13.75
C VAL A 269 0.09 -12.61 14.33
N ARG A 270 1.06 -13.19 15.03
CA ARG A 270 0.94 -14.49 15.70
C ARG A 270 1.52 -14.34 17.10
N SER A 271 0.90 -14.96 18.09
CA SER A 271 1.58 -15.29 19.34
C SER A 271 2.12 -16.71 19.22
N SER A 272 3.39 -16.91 19.54
CA SER A 272 3.97 -18.24 19.73
C SER A 272 4.25 -18.43 21.21
N ALA A 273 3.39 -19.18 21.91
CA ALA A 273 3.60 -19.59 23.30
C ALA A 273 4.93 -20.34 23.54
N ARG A 274 5.62 -20.78 22.47
CA ARG A 274 6.91 -21.48 22.54
C ARG A 274 8.05 -20.60 23.07
N ALA A 275 7.95 -19.28 23.03
CA ALA A 275 9.04 -18.41 23.46
C ALA A 275 9.26 -18.38 24.99
N LEU A 276 8.29 -18.86 25.78
CA LEU A 276 8.35 -18.88 27.26
C LEU A 276 8.48 -20.30 27.84
N ALA A 277 8.68 -21.31 27.00
CA ALA A 277 8.85 -22.71 27.41
C ALA A 277 10.31 -23.20 27.31
N GLY A 278 11.28 -22.27 27.31
CA GLY A 278 12.71 -22.53 27.33
C GLY A 278 13.36 -21.99 28.59
#